data_AF-A0A017T8K5-F1
#
_entry.id   AF-A0A017T8K5-F1
#
_cell.length_a   1.000
_cell.length_b   1.000
_cell.length_c   1.000
_cell.angle_alpha   90.00
_cell.angle_beta   90.00
_cell.angle_gamma   90.00
#
_symmetry.space_group_name_H-M   'P 1'
#
loop_
_entity.id
_entity.type
_entity.pdbx_description
1 polymer ?
#
loop_
_entity_poly.entity_id
_entity_poly.type
_entity_poly.pdbx_seq_one_letter_code
_entity_poly.pdbx_strand_id
1 'polypeptide(L)'
;MKEVELRVAVLRRDVLDTQAEELAQALDTVCGAAEQADPVAREILGAVMPTLTDVTLVERFDALRAIASAEALLPLGRLLRRPRSSPEVRERSSTDERLLATSRSGRVLTLGERRALARRPSRAALDALMRDPHPLVIRNLLGNPRVTEDDVIRMAARRPVATEVSVEIARHPRWSQRSRVRMALVQNPGSPPEIAVPLVRLLIRPELLQVAAAPDVPRQVRAAAAELLERRPPLAGKGKTASLPQ
;
A
#
# COMPACT_ATOMS: atom_id res chain seq x y z
N MET A 1 6.98 -0.95 -17.27
CA MET A 1 7.64 -0.76 -15.95
C MET A 1 8.09 0.69 -15.79
N LYS A 2 8.96 1.20 -16.68
CA LYS A 2 9.35 2.63 -16.72
C LYS A 2 8.17 3.60 -16.78
N GLU A 3 7.13 3.26 -17.52
CA GLU A 3 5.92 4.08 -17.66
C GLU A 3 5.16 4.30 -16.35
N VAL A 4 5.01 3.24 -15.53
CA VAL A 4 4.32 3.33 -14.24
C VAL A 4 5.11 4.20 -13.25
N GLU A 5 6.43 4.02 -13.22
CA GLU A 5 7.32 4.85 -12.39
C GLU A 5 7.30 6.31 -12.83
N LEU A 6 7.25 6.57 -14.14
CA LEU A 6 7.12 7.91 -14.70
C LEU A 6 5.79 8.55 -14.30
N ARG A 7 4.67 7.83 -14.40
CA ARG A 7 3.35 8.33 -13.99
C ARG A 7 3.31 8.69 -12.50
N VAL A 8 3.87 7.83 -11.64
CA VAL A 8 3.98 8.14 -10.20
C VAL A 8 4.86 9.37 -9.96
N ALA A 9 5.97 9.52 -10.70
CA ALA A 9 6.85 10.69 -10.58
C ALA A 9 6.17 11.99 -11.03
N VAL A 10 5.41 11.96 -12.13
CA VAL A 10 4.63 13.11 -12.61
C VAL A 10 3.56 13.49 -11.59
N LEU A 11 2.74 12.54 -11.13
CA LEU A 11 1.70 12.82 -10.14
C LEU A 11 2.27 13.31 -8.81
N ARG A 12 3.44 12.82 -8.41
CA ARG A 12 4.14 13.34 -7.23
C ARG A 12 4.52 14.82 -7.40
N ARG A 13 5.01 15.19 -8.58
CA ARG A 13 5.31 16.59 -8.90
C ARG A 13 4.04 17.44 -8.87
N ASP A 14 2.97 16.97 -9.50
CA ASP A 14 1.71 17.71 -9.54
C ASP A 14 1.11 17.86 -8.12
N VAL A 15 1.22 16.84 -7.26
CA VAL A 15 0.83 16.93 -5.83
C VAL A 15 1.57 18.06 -5.08
N LEU A 16 2.82 18.33 -5.45
CA LEU A 16 3.65 19.39 -4.86
C LEU A 16 3.34 20.77 -5.47
N ASP A 17 3.18 20.84 -6.79
CA ASP A 17 3.20 22.09 -7.54
C ASP A 17 1.81 22.71 -7.73
N THR A 18 0.74 21.90 -7.73
CA THR A 18 -0.65 22.38 -7.88
C THR A 18 -1.10 23.18 -6.65
N GLN A 19 -2.08 24.08 -6.76
CA GLN A 19 -2.65 24.72 -5.56
C GLN A 19 -3.40 23.72 -4.69
N ALA A 20 -3.40 23.92 -3.37
CA ALA A 20 -3.94 22.92 -2.43
C ALA A 20 -5.45 22.70 -2.60
N GLU A 21 -6.22 23.76 -2.86
CA GLU A 21 -7.66 23.71 -3.09
C GLU A 21 -7.99 22.96 -4.38
N GLU A 22 -7.35 23.33 -5.50
CA GLU A 22 -7.49 22.66 -6.78
C GLU A 22 -7.13 21.17 -6.69
N LEU A 23 -6.01 20.85 -6.03
CA LEU A 23 -5.58 19.47 -5.81
C LEU A 23 -6.59 18.70 -4.95
N ALA A 24 -7.17 19.31 -3.92
CA ALA A 24 -8.16 18.67 -3.07
C ALA A 24 -9.42 18.32 -3.88
N GLN A 25 -9.93 19.26 -4.69
CA GLN A 25 -11.11 19.03 -5.53
C GLN A 25 -10.87 17.96 -6.60
N ALA A 26 -9.69 17.97 -7.23
CA ALA A 26 -9.30 16.96 -8.21
C ALA A 26 -9.20 15.57 -7.56
N LEU A 27 -8.53 15.45 -6.41
CA LEU A 27 -8.41 14.19 -5.68
C LEU A 27 -9.75 13.69 -5.15
N ASP A 28 -10.66 14.58 -4.74
CA ASP A 28 -12.02 14.21 -4.32
C ASP A 28 -12.81 13.58 -5.47
N THR A 29 -12.76 14.21 -6.64
CA THR A 29 -13.39 13.70 -7.86
C THR A 29 -12.84 12.32 -8.23
N VAL A 30 -11.51 12.15 -8.22
CA VAL A 30 -10.85 10.86 -8.48
C VAL A 30 -11.24 9.83 -7.44
N CYS A 31 -11.30 10.19 -6.15
CA CYS A 31 -11.72 9.28 -5.09
C CYS A 31 -13.18 8.83 -5.27
N GLY A 32 -14.08 9.76 -5.61
CA GLY A 32 -15.50 9.45 -5.86
C GLY A 32 -15.68 8.49 -7.04
N ALA A 33 -15.02 8.77 -8.17
CA ALA A 33 -15.04 7.89 -9.33
C ALA A 33 -14.43 6.51 -9.04
N ALA A 34 -13.32 6.45 -8.29
CA ALA A 34 -12.70 5.20 -7.87
C ALA A 34 -13.58 4.40 -6.89
N GLU A 35 -14.34 5.08 -6.02
CA GLU A 35 -15.37 4.45 -5.19
C GLU A 35 -16.43 3.78 -6.08
N GLN A 36 -16.82 4.38 -7.21
CA GLN A 36 -17.70 3.79 -8.24
C GLN A 36 -17.02 2.76 -9.18
N ALA A 37 -15.81 2.31 -8.83
CA ALA A 37 -15.03 1.33 -9.59
C ALA A 37 -14.62 1.76 -11.00
N ASP A 38 -14.56 3.08 -11.27
CA ASP A 38 -13.99 3.59 -12.52
C ASP A 38 -12.51 3.15 -12.68
N PRO A 39 -12.14 2.53 -13.80
CA PRO A 39 -10.81 1.96 -13.97
C PRO A 39 -9.70 3.03 -14.05
N VAL A 40 -9.99 4.18 -14.68
CA VAL A 40 -9.00 5.26 -14.85
C VAL A 40 -8.75 5.96 -13.53
N ALA A 41 -9.81 6.29 -12.79
CA ALA A 41 -9.71 6.90 -11.47
C ALA A 41 -8.97 5.98 -10.47
N ARG A 42 -9.19 4.66 -10.55
CA ARG A 42 -8.44 3.70 -9.73
C ARG A 42 -6.97 3.61 -10.09
N GLU A 43 -6.64 3.76 -11.36
CA GLU A 43 -5.24 3.81 -11.82
C GLU A 43 -4.55 5.08 -11.31
N ILE A 44 -5.20 6.25 -11.44
CA ILE A 44 -4.72 7.53 -10.91
C ILE A 44 -4.55 7.44 -9.39
N LEU A 45 -5.57 6.97 -8.67
CA LEU A 45 -5.51 6.78 -7.22
C LEU A 45 -4.38 5.80 -6.84
N GLY A 46 -4.19 4.75 -7.65
CA GLY A 46 -3.06 3.83 -7.56
C GLY A 46 -1.73 4.56 -7.49
N ALA A 47 -1.50 5.48 -8.41
CA ALA A 47 -0.27 6.26 -8.49
C ALA A 47 -0.13 7.34 -7.39
N VAL A 48 -1.23 7.80 -6.79
CA VAL A 48 -1.22 8.70 -5.62
C VAL A 48 -0.89 7.96 -4.32
N MET A 49 -1.28 6.69 -4.18
CA MET A 49 -1.07 5.93 -2.93
C MET A 49 0.38 5.94 -2.39
N PRO A 50 1.44 5.76 -3.22
CA PRO A 50 2.82 5.90 -2.76
C PRO A 50 3.12 7.23 -2.08
N THR A 51 2.50 8.34 -2.53
CA THR A 51 2.78 9.68 -2.01
C THR A 51 2.13 9.90 -0.64
N LEU A 52 0.97 9.29 -0.35
CA LEU A 52 0.29 9.39 0.95
C LEU A 52 1.17 8.96 2.12
N THR A 53 2.04 8.00 1.83
CA THR A 53 2.90 7.42 2.85
C THR A 53 4.20 8.19 2.97
N ASP A 54 4.52 9.14 2.09
CA ASP A 54 5.77 9.87 2.09
C ASP A 54 5.87 10.88 3.26
N VAL A 55 6.95 10.77 4.03
CA VAL A 55 7.21 11.64 5.18
C VAL A 55 7.46 13.10 4.76
N THR A 56 7.95 13.34 3.53
CA THR A 56 8.20 14.70 3.05
C THR A 56 6.93 15.45 2.66
N LEU A 57 5.78 14.76 2.57
CA LEU A 57 4.50 15.33 2.14
C LEU A 57 3.49 15.45 3.29
N VAL A 58 3.93 15.26 4.53
CA VAL A 58 3.04 15.24 5.70
C VAL A 58 2.24 16.53 5.84
N GLU A 59 2.92 17.69 5.83
CA GLU A 59 2.27 19.00 5.94
C GLU A 59 1.30 19.26 4.79
N ARG A 60 1.69 18.84 3.57
CA ARG A 60 0.86 18.95 2.38
C ARG A 60 -0.44 18.15 2.52
N PHE A 61 -0.37 16.89 2.98
CA PHE A 61 -1.56 16.08 3.21
C PHE A 61 -2.39 16.51 4.43
N ASP A 62 -1.78 17.20 5.40
CA ASP A 62 -2.51 17.80 6.50
C ASP A 62 -3.31 19.03 6.03
N ALA A 63 -2.76 19.85 5.13
CA ALA A 63 -3.50 20.93 4.46
C ALA A 63 -4.67 20.39 3.63
N LEU A 64 -4.45 19.35 2.81
CA LEU A 64 -5.52 18.72 2.04
C LEU A 64 -6.64 18.15 2.93
N ARG A 65 -6.29 17.63 4.12
CA ARG A 65 -7.29 17.13 5.08
C ARG A 65 -8.12 18.28 5.67
N ALA A 66 -7.50 19.43 5.95
CA ALA A 66 -8.21 20.61 6.43
C ALA A 66 -9.20 21.13 5.38
N ILE A 67 -8.77 21.25 4.12
CA ILE A 67 -9.62 21.65 2.99
C ILE A 67 -10.78 20.66 2.81
N ALA A 68 -10.49 19.35 2.77
CA ALA A 68 -11.53 18.34 2.62
C ALA A 68 -12.59 18.39 3.74
N SER A 69 -12.18 18.74 4.96
CA SER A 69 -13.10 18.94 6.07
C SER A 69 -13.92 20.23 5.94
N ALA A 70 -13.30 21.33 5.51
CA ALA A 70 -13.95 22.63 5.38
C ALA A 70 -14.96 22.67 4.23
N GLU A 71 -14.62 22.05 3.09
CA GLU A 71 -15.43 22.01 1.88
C GLU A 71 -16.33 20.76 1.78
N ALA A 72 -16.34 19.91 2.80
CA ALA A 72 -17.09 18.64 2.82
C ALA A 72 -16.76 17.71 1.62
N LEU A 73 -15.50 17.65 1.21
CA LEU A 73 -14.98 16.74 0.19
C LEU A 73 -14.89 15.32 0.77
N LEU A 74 -16.03 14.62 0.84
CA LEU A 74 -16.17 13.39 1.59
C LEU A 74 -15.31 12.23 1.04
N PRO A 75 -15.29 11.93 -0.28
CA PRO A 75 -14.38 10.93 -0.84
C PRO A 75 -12.92 11.12 -0.42
N LEU A 76 -12.39 12.34 -0.55
CA LEU A 76 -11.02 12.68 -0.18
C LEU A 76 -10.81 12.58 1.33
N GLY A 77 -11.73 13.14 2.12
CA GLY A 77 -11.67 13.10 3.58
C GLY A 77 -11.56 11.67 4.12
N ARG A 78 -12.22 10.71 3.47
CA ARG A 78 -12.12 9.29 3.84
C ARG A 78 -10.84 8.61 3.34
N LEU A 79 -10.22 9.06 2.26
CA LEU A 79 -8.88 8.60 1.85
C LEU A 79 -7.83 9.06 2.85
N LEU A 80 -7.88 10.33 3.24
CA LEU A 80 -6.90 10.98 4.12
C LEU A 80 -7.17 10.74 5.61
N ARG A 81 -8.21 9.98 5.94
CA ARG A 81 -8.54 9.62 7.32
C ARG A 81 -7.40 8.83 7.92
N ARG A 82 -6.74 9.39 8.93
CA ARG A 82 -5.73 8.66 9.70
C ARG A 82 -6.45 7.66 10.62
N PRO A 83 -6.29 6.35 10.44
CA PRO A 83 -6.68 5.41 11.47
C PRO A 83 -5.90 5.74 12.76
N ARG A 84 -6.55 5.59 13.92
CA ARG A 84 -5.84 5.71 15.20
C ARG A 84 -4.88 4.51 15.28
N SER A 85 -3.58 4.78 15.25
CA SER A 85 -2.54 3.77 15.44
C SER A 85 -2.65 3.21 16.87
N SER A 86 -2.73 1.89 17.03
CA SER A 86 -2.54 1.27 18.34
C SER A 86 -1.05 1.34 18.74
N PRO A 87 -0.71 1.73 19.98
CA PRO A 87 0.67 1.77 20.46
C PRO A 87 1.45 0.46 20.25
N GLU A 88 0.76 -0.69 20.36
CA GLU A 88 1.30 -2.06 20.23
C GLU A 88 1.92 -2.38 18.85
N VAL A 89 1.59 -1.64 17.78
CA VAL A 89 2.19 -1.83 16.45
C VAL A 89 3.52 -1.06 16.34
N ARG A 90 3.68 0.04 17.08
CA ARG A 90 4.89 0.87 17.09
C ARG A 90 6.02 0.26 17.93
N GLU A 91 5.72 -0.42 19.02
CA GLU A 91 6.71 -0.92 19.98
C GLU A 91 7.50 -2.16 19.51
N ARG A 92 7.08 -2.84 18.44
CA ARG A 92 7.75 -4.03 17.90
C ARG A 92 8.98 -3.74 17.02
N SER A 93 9.47 -2.50 17.02
CA SER A 93 10.59 -2.01 16.19
C SER A 93 11.99 -2.31 16.78
N SER A 94 12.16 -3.25 17.71
CA SER A 94 13.51 -3.70 18.08
C SER A 94 14.09 -4.58 16.96
N THR A 95 15.27 -4.23 16.46
CA THR A 95 15.94 -5.01 15.41
C THR A 95 16.37 -6.36 15.98
N ASP A 96 15.61 -7.42 15.72
CA ASP A 96 16.01 -8.78 16.05
C ASP A 96 17.20 -9.19 15.17
N GLU A 97 18.39 -9.30 15.78
CA GLU A 97 19.64 -9.64 15.09
C GLU A 97 19.56 -10.99 14.36
N ARG A 98 18.68 -11.91 14.82
CA ARG A 98 18.47 -13.22 14.17
C ARG A 98 17.89 -13.10 12.75
N LEU A 99 17.36 -11.93 12.40
CA LEU A 99 16.82 -11.63 11.08
C LEU A 99 17.89 -11.16 10.10
N LEU A 100 19.08 -10.83 10.58
CA LEU A 100 20.13 -10.23 9.77
C LEU A 100 20.91 -11.29 9.02
N ALA A 101 21.22 -10.98 7.76
CA ALA A 101 22.05 -11.85 6.93
C ALA A 101 23.45 -12.02 7.56
N THR A 102 23.98 -13.24 7.44
CA THR A 102 25.32 -13.59 7.91
C THR A 102 26.27 -13.83 6.75
N SER A 103 27.56 -13.63 7.00
CA SER A 103 28.63 -14.02 6.08
C SER A 103 28.77 -15.54 6.01
N ARG A 104 29.60 -16.04 5.09
CA ARG A 104 29.97 -17.47 5.04
C ARG A 104 30.62 -17.97 6.34
N SER A 105 31.22 -17.09 7.14
CA SER A 105 31.84 -17.42 8.42
C SER A 105 30.85 -17.34 9.60
N GLY A 106 29.55 -17.12 9.34
CA GLY A 106 28.52 -16.97 10.37
C GLY A 106 28.46 -15.60 11.05
N ARG A 107 29.30 -14.64 10.65
CA ARG A 107 29.30 -13.28 11.21
C ARG A 107 28.10 -12.49 10.68
N VAL A 108 27.39 -11.78 11.56
CA VAL A 108 26.33 -10.83 11.15
C VAL A 108 26.90 -9.74 10.25
N LEU A 109 26.26 -9.51 9.10
CA LEU A 109 26.65 -8.47 8.17
C LEU A 109 26.25 -7.09 8.70
N THR A 110 27.17 -6.13 8.57
CA THR A 110 26.92 -4.72 8.86
C THR A 110 25.82 -4.18 7.95
N LEU A 111 25.18 -3.08 8.34
CA LEU A 111 24.19 -2.42 7.50
C LEU A 111 24.75 -2.05 6.11
N GLY A 112 26.01 -1.59 6.04
CA GLY A 112 26.69 -1.28 4.78
C GLY A 112 26.81 -2.51 3.87
N GLU A 113 27.25 -3.64 4.44
CA GLU A 113 27.38 -4.92 3.73
C GLU A 113 26.02 -5.42 3.22
N ARG A 114 24.98 -5.39 4.07
CA ARG A 114 23.61 -5.80 3.69
C ARG A 114 23.05 -4.92 2.57
N ARG A 115 23.23 -3.60 2.64
CA ARG A 115 22.83 -2.66 1.58
C ARG A 115 23.57 -2.93 0.27
N ALA A 116 24.87 -3.22 0.32
CA ALA A 116 25.65 -3.55 -0.87
C ALA A 116 25.21 -4.89 -1.48
N LEU A 117 24.98 -5.90 -0.63
CA LEU A 117 24.52 -7.23 -1.01
C LEU A 117 23.14 -7.17 -1.69
N ALA A 118 22.23 -6.34 -1.20
CA ALA A 118 20.89 -6.13 -1.77
C ALA A 118 20.88 -5.65 -3.22
N ARG A 119 21.96 -4.98 -3.67
CA ARG A 119 22.09 -4.50 -5.07
C ARG A 119 22.70 -5.53 -6.00
N ARG A 120 23.28 -6.61 -5.46
CA ARG A 120 23.94 -7.63 -6.28
C ARG A 120 22.90 -8.49 -7.00
N PRO A 121 23.13 -8.84 -8.27
CA PRO A 121 22.27 -9.78 -8.98
C PRO A 121 22.66 -11.20 -8.54
N SER A 122 22.24 -11.64 -7.36
CA SER A 122 22.48 -13.01 -6.87
C SER A 122 21.25 -13.52 -6.11
N ARG A 123 20.73 -14.68 -6.49
CA ARG A 123 19.50 -15.21 -5.88
C ARG A 123 19.70 -15.56 -4.41
N ALA A 124 20.80 -16.24 -4.10
CA ALA A 124 21.19 -16.55 -2.73
C ALA A 124 21.39 -15.29 -1.86
N ALA A 125 21.93 -14.22 -2.45
CA ALA A 125 22.07 -12.94 -1.76
C ALA A 125 20.72 -12.29 -1.45
N LEU A 126 19.78 -12.32 -2.39
CA LEU A 126 18.43 -11.81 -2.19
C LEU A 126 17.69 -12.62 -1.13
N ASP A 127 17.71 -13.96 -1.24
CA ASP A 127 17.04 -14.87 -0.30
C ASP A 127 17.54 -14.66 1.14
N ALA A 128 18.84 -14.41 1.33
CA ALA A 128 19.43 -14.10 2.64
C ALA A 128 18.92 -12.77 3.26
N LEU A 129 18.46 -11.83 2.42
CA LEU A 129 18.03 -10.49 2.85
C LEU A 129 16.51 -10.32 2.89
N MET A 130 15.72 -11.32 2.47
CA MET A 130 14.25 -11.25 2.45
C MET A 130 13.64 -10.98 3.83
N ARG A 131 14.38 -11.26 4.90
CA ARG A 131 13.95 -11.11 6.30
C ARG A 131 14.47 -9.84 6.97
N ASP A 132 15.25 -9.04 6.24
CA ASP A 132 15.91 -7.86 6.77
C ASP A 132 14.90 -6.81 7.24
N PRO A 133 14.97 -6.32 8.48
CA PRO A 133 14.02 -5.33 8.98
C PRO A 133 14.36 -3.91 8.54
N HIS A 134 15.56 -3.66 8.00
CA HIS A 134 16.06 -2.30 7.83
C HIS A 134 15.54 -1.66 6.52
N PRO A 135 14.88 -0.48 6.57
CA PRO A 135 14.23 0.13 5.39
C PRO A 135 15.19 0.39 4.23
N LEU A 136 16.42 0.83 4.49
CA LEU A 136 17.43 1.04 3.44
C LEU A 136 17.86 -0.25 2.70
N VAL A 137 17.81 -1.41 3.36
CA VAL A 137 18.10 -2.69 2.71
C VAL A 137 16.91 -3.09 1.85
N ILE A 138 15.70 -2.98 2.40
CA ILE A 138 14.44 -3.26 1.68
C ILE A 138 14.32 -2.38 0.43
N ARG A 139 14.58 -1.08 0.53
CA ARG A 139 14.58 -0.17 -0.62
C ARG A 139 15.52 -0.65 -1.74
N ASN A 140 16.74 -1.07 -1.38
CA ASN A 140 17.69 -1.60 -2.36
C ASN A 140 17.21 -2.94 -2.96
N LEU A 141 16.60 -3.82 -2.15
CA LEU A 141 16.03 -5.08 -2.64
C LEU A 141 14.89 -4.83 -3.63
N LEU A 142 13.93 -3.96 -3.28
CA LEU A 142 12.78 -3.67 -4.12
C LEU A 142 13.18 -3.07 -5.49
N GLY A 143 14.30 -2.34 -5.54
CA GLY A 143 14.89 -1.82 -6.78
C GLY A 143 15.79 -2.81 -7.53
N ASN A 144 16.06 -4.00 -6.99
CA ASN A 144 16.93 -4.98 -7.64
C ASN A 144 16.18 -5.67 -8.80
N PRO A 145 16.76 -5.73 -10.02
CA PRO A 145 16.09 -6.31 -11.19
C PRO A 145 15.78 -7.81 -11.05
N ARG A 146 16.45 -8.54 -10.16
CA ARG A 146 16.19 -9.97 -9.90
C ARG A 146 15.10 -10.23 -8.86
N VAL A 147 14.56 -9.20 -8.21
CA VAL A 147 13.42 -9.35 -7.32
C VAL A 147 12.14 -9.51 -8.14
N THR A 148 11.38 -10.54 -7.79
CA THR A 148 10.11 -10.91 -8.43
C THR A 148 8.91 -10.44 -7.62
N GLU A 149 7.72 -10.50 -8.21
CA GLU A 149 6.49 -10.17 -7.48
C GLU A 149 6.25 -11.15 -6.32
N ASP A 150 6.52 -12.44 -6.51
CA ASP A 150 6.37 -13.45 -5.45
C ASP A 150 7.35 -13.22 -4.29
N ASP A 151 8.53 -12.66 -4.55
CA ASP A 151 9.45 -12.22 -3.50
C ASP A 151 8.82 -11.14 -2.63
N VAL A 152 8.27 -10.10 -3.26
CA VAL A 152 7.64 -8.98 -2.56
C VAL A 152 6.38 -9.43 -1.82
N ILE A 153 5.58 -10.33 -2.39
CA ILE A 153 4.43 -10.94 -1.70
C ILE A 153 4.89 -11.70 -0.46
N ARG A 154 5.96 -12.50 -0.55
CA ARG A 154 6.51 -13.23 0.62
C ARG A 154 6.98 -12.27 1.71
N MET A 155 7.59 -11.14 1.35
CA MET A 155 7.98 -10.10 2.31
C MET A 155 6.75 -9.45 2.95
N ALA A 156 5.76 -9.06 2.14
CA ALA A 156 4.54 -8.39 2.59
C ALA A 156 3.61 -9.29 3.42
N ALA A 157 3.57 -10.60 3.18
CA ALA A 157 2.71 -11.55 3.88
C ALA A 157 3.32 -12.10 5.18
N ARG A 158 4.58 -11.76 5.49
CA ARG A 158 5.30 -12.30 6.66
C ARG A 158 4.66 -11.84 7.97
N ARG A 159 4.52 -12.74 8.96
CA ARG A 159 3.95 -12.42 10.28
C ARG A 159 4.96 -12.77 11.39
N PRO A 160 5.42 -11.80 12.21
CA PRO A 160 5.22 -10.36 12.06
C PRO A 160 6.03 -9.79 10.87
N VAL A 161 5.49 -8.77 10.23
CA VAL A 161 6.22 -7.91 9.27
C VAL A 161 6.69 -6.69 10.04
N ALA A 162 7.93 -6.24 9.82
CA ALA A 162 8.38 -4.97 10.37
C ALA A 162 7.61 -3.83 9.69
N THR A 163 7.18 -2.85 10.46
CA THR A 163 6.41 -1.69 9.99
C THR A 163 7.12 -1.02 8.80
N GLU A 164 8.43 -0.84 8.91
CA GLU A 164 9.30 -0.22 7.92
C GLU A 164 9.30 -0.98 6.59
N VAL A 165 9.24 -2.32 6.64
CA VAL A 165 9.17 -3.16 5.43
C VAL A 165 7.86 -2.91 4.70
N SER A 166 6.73 -2.91 5.42
CA SER A 166 5.41 -2.65 4.85
C SER A 166 5.32 -1.26 4.22
N VAL A 167 5.90 -0.25 4.90
CA VAL A 167 5.98 1.13 4.41
C VAL A 167 6.81 1.22 3.13
N GLU A 168 8.01 0.61 3.09
CA GLU A 168 8.84 0.65 1.88
C GLU A 168 8.19 -0.08 0.69
N ILE A 169 7.48 -1.20 0.91
CA ILE A 169 6.73 -1.89 -0.15
C ILE A 169 5.59 -1.01 -0.67
N ALA A 170 4.82 -0.39 0.24
CA ALA A 170 3.69 0.47 -0.13
C ALA A 170 4.13 1.77 -0.85
N ARG A 171 5.31 2.31 -0.50
CA ARG A 171 5.93 3.47 -1.17
C ARG A 171 6.51 3.13 -2.54
N HIS A 172 6.81 1.87 -2.82
CA HIS A 172 7.57 1.54 -4.02
C HIS A 172 6.71 1.67 -5.29
N PRO A 173 7.07 2.54 -6.26
CA PRO A 173 6.22 2.91 -7.40
C PRO A 173 5.87 1.72 -8.29
N ARG A 174 6.73 0.71 -8.37
CA ARG A 174 6.47 -0.52 -9.14
C ARG A 174 5.58 -1.53 -8.41
N TRP A 175 5.78 -1.72 -7.10
CA TRP A 175 5.22 -2.87 -6.38
C TRP A 175 3.86 -2.57 -5.77
N SER A 176 3.63 -1.34 -5.31
CA SER A 176 2.33 -0.90 -4.79
C SER A 176 1.21 -0.92 -5.83
N GLN A 177 1.56 -0.88 -7.12
CA GLN A 177 0.61 -0.98 -8.24
C GLN A 177 0.14 -2.42 -8.52
N ARG A 178 0.80 -3.43 -7.93
CA ARG A 178 0.45 -4.84 -8.14
C ARG A 178 -0.66 -5.26 -7.18
N SER A 179 -1.78 -5.76 -7.71
CA SER A 179 -2.94 -6.19 -6.90
C SER A 179 -2.57 -7.24 -5.86
N ARG A 180 -1.77 -8.25 -6.22
CA ARG A 180 -1.35 -9.31 -5.30
C ARG A 180 -0.48 -8.77 -4.15
N VAL A 181 0.39 -7.79 -4.42
CA VAL A 181 1.19 -7.12 -3.39
C VAL A 181 0.31 -6.29 -2.47
N ARG A 182 -0.63 -5.51 -3.01
CA ARG A 182 -1.61 -4.76 -2.21
C ARG A 182 -2.42 -5.67 -1.31
N MET A 183 -2.89 -6.79 -1.86
CA MET A 183 -3.66 -7.77 -1.09
C MET A 183 -2.84 -8.36 0.05
N ALA A 184 -1.57 -8.71 -0.20
CA ALA A 184 -0.68 -9.22 0.84
C ALA A 184 -0.47 -8.23 1.98
N LEU A 185 -0.31 -6.93 1.68
CA LEU A 185 -0.22 -5.88 2.70
C LEU A 185 -1.56 -5.73 3.46
N VAL A 186 -2.68 -5.60 2.75
CA VAL A 186 -4.00 -5.38 3.36
C VAL A 186 -4.41 -6.54 4.28
N GLN A 187 -4.08 -7.78 3.91
CA GLN A 187 -4.42 -8.97 4.70
C GLN A 187 -3.45 -9.24 5.86
N ASN A 188 -2.32 -8.54 5.94
CA ASN A 188 -1.35 -8.79 6.99
C ASN A 188 -1.71 -8.02 8.28
N PRO A 189 -1.94 -8.71 9.42
CA PRO A 189 -2.25 -8.05 10.69
C PRO A 189 -1.14 -7.15 11.21
N GLY A 190 0.10 -7.39 10.78
CA GLY A 190 1.26 -6.56 11.09
C GLY A 190 1.44 -5.35 10.17
N SER A 191 0.64 -5.22 9.10
CA SER A 191 0.66 -4.00 8.30
C SER A 191 0.00 -2.86 9.07
N PRO A 192 0.66 -1.69 9.17
CA PRO A 192 0.07 -0.53 9.83
C PRO A 192 -1.26 -0.16 9.17
N PRO A 193 -2.33 0.12 9.95
CA PRO A 193 -3.61 0.56 9.39
C PRO A 193 -3.48 1.78 8.47
N GLU A 194 -2.52 2.66 8.72
CA GLU A 194 -2.21 3.87 7.94
C GLU A 194 -1.78 3.53 6.51
N ILE A 195 -1.24 2.33 6.31
CA ILE A 195 -0.89 1.78 5.00
C ILE A 195 -2.06 0.95 4.45
N ALA A 196 -2.58 0.02 5.26
CA ALA A 196 -3.55 -0.97 4.80
C ALA A 196 -4.90 -0.35 4.43
N VAL A 197 -5.44 0.58 5.24
CA VAL A 197 -6.75 1.20 5.02
C VAL A 197 -6.82 1.95 3.68
N PRO A 198 -5.90 2.86 3.33
CA PRO A 198 -6.00 3.54 2.05
C PRO A 198 -5.74 2.59 0.85
N LEU A 199 -4.97 1.50 1.01
CA LEU A 199 -4.83 0.46 -0.03
C LEU A 199 -6.13 -0.31 -0.31
N VAL A 200 -7.06 -0.42 0.65
CA VAL A 200 -8.38 -1.06 0.44
C VAL A 200 -9.15 -0.41 -0.71
N ARG A 201 -8.99 0.91 -0.92
CA ARG A 201 -9.68 1.65 -2.00
C ARG A 201 -9.29 1.17 -3.40
N LEU A 202 -8.11 0.56 -3.52
CA LEU A 202 -7.58 0.00 -4.76
C LEU A 202 -7.96 -1.47 -4.97
N LEU A 203 -8.79 -2.07 -4.12
CA LEU A 203 -9.23 -3.46 -4.23
C LEU A 203 -10.51 -3.59 -5.05
N ILE A 204 -10.64 -4.66 -5.83
CA ILE A 204 -11.88 -4.98 -6.57
C ILE A 204 -12.91 -5.63 -5.64
N ARG A 205 -14.17 -5.75 -6.06
CA ARG A 205 -15.25 -6.28 -5.21
C ARG A 205 -14.95 -7.67 -4.60
N PRO A 206 -14.45 -8.67 -5.35
CA PRO A 206 -14.07 -9.96 -4.76
C PRO A 206 -13.01 -9.84 -3.66
N GLU A 207 -12.01 -8.99 -3.89
CA GLU A 207 -10.94 -8.71 -2.93
C GLU A 207 -11.48 -8.02 -1.67
N LEU A 208 -12.41 -7.07 -1.81
CA LEU A 208 -13.06 -6.42 -0.68
C LEU A 208 -13.88 -7.40 0.18
N LEU A 209 -14.63 -8.31 -0.47
CA LEU A 209 -15.38 -9.35 0.23
C LEU A 209 -14.44 -10.26 1.03
N GLN A 210 -13.32 -10.65 0.44
CA GLN A 210 -12.30 -11.46 1.11
C GLN A 210 -11.73 -10.73 2.34
N VAL A 211 -11.40 -9.45 2.22
CA VAL A 211 -10.84 -8.65 3.33
C VAL A 211 -11.88 -8.44 4.44
N ALA A 212 -13.13 -8.13 4.09
CA ALA A 212 -14.20 -7.92 5.07
C ALA A 212 -14.49 -9.18 5.90
N ALA A 213 -14.37 -10.37 5.29
CA ALA A 213 -14.63 -11.66 5.93
C ALA A 213 -13.43 -12.24 6.70
N ALA A 214 -12.21 -11.71 6.53
CA ALA A 214 -10.98 -12.32 7.06
C ALA A 214 -10.77 -11.99 8.56
N PRO A 215 -10.88 -12.97 9.49
CA PRO A 215 -10.87 -12.69 10.94
C PRO A 215 -9.55 -12.12 11.46
N ASP A 216 -8.43 -12.52 10.85
CA ASP A 216 -7.09 -12.07 11.22
C ASP A 216 -6.82 -10.60 10.85
N VAL A 217 -7.54 -10.06 9.86
CA VAL A 217 -7.32 -8.70 9.37
C VAL A 217 -7.77 -7.68 10.41
N PRO A 218 -7.02 -6.60 10.70
CA PRO A 218 -7.41 -5.62 11.73
C PRO A 218 -8.81 -5.06 11.50
N ARG A 219 -9.60 -4.89 12.57
CA ARG A 219 -11.00 -4.45 12.51
C ARG A 219 -11.20 -3.17 11.67
N GLN A 220 -10.25 -2.23 11.76
CA GLN A 220 -10.30 -0.97 11.02
C GLN A 220 -10.23 -1.18 9.49
N VAL A 221 -9.41 -2.14 9.05
CA VAL A 221 -9.24 -2.49 7.63
C VAL A 221 -10.49 -3.23 7.12
N ARG A 222 -11.05 -4.15 7.92
CA ARG A 222 -12.31 -4.83 7.57
C ARG A 222 -13.49 -3.86 7.47
N ALA A 223 -13.58 -2.91 8.41
CA ALA A 223 -14.61 -1.88 8.39
C ALA A 223 -14.50 -0.99 7.15
N ALA A 224 -13.29 -0.59 6.77
CA ALA A 224 -13.06 0.17 5.54
C ALA A 224 -13.47 -0.62 4.27
N ALA A 225 -13.22 -1.94 4.25
CA ALA A 225 -13.65 -2.80 3.15
C ALA A 225 -15.17 -2.94 3.07
N ALA A 226 -15.85 -3.11 4.22
CA ALA A 226 -17.30 -3.17 4.31
C ALA A 226 -17.97 -1.85 3.87
N GLU A 227 -17.47 -0.71 4.37
CA GLU A 227 -17.95 0.63 3.98
C GLU A 227 -17.84 0.84 2.46
N LEU A 228 -16.74 0.40 1.83
CA LEU A 228 -16.56 0.52 0.38
C LEU A 228 -17.46 -0.44 -0.41
N LEU A 229 -17.79 -1.62 0.14
CA LEU A 229 -18.73 -2.55 -0.47
C LEU A 229 -20.17 -2.01 -0.48
N GLU A 230 -20.59 -1.33 0.58
CA GLU A 230 -21.91 -0.70 0.68
C GLU A 230 -22.09 0.41 -0.36
N ARG A 231 -21.01 1.15 -0.65
CA ARG A 231 -21.02 2.26 -1.62
C ARG A 231 -20.85 1.83 -3.07
N ARG A 232 -20.40 0.59 -3.29
CA ARG A 232 -20.29 0.00 -4.63
C ARG A 232 -21.57 -0.77 -4.93
N PRO A 233 -22.49 -0.23 -5.73
CA PRO A 233 -23.62 -1.01 -6.19
C PRO A 233 -23.09 -2.30 -6.84
N PRO A 234 -23.70 -3.47 -6.55
CA PRO A 234 -23.32 -4.69 -7.23
C PRO A 234 -23.42 -4.45 -8.74
N LEU A 235 -22.43 -4.91 -9.50
CA LEU A 235 -22.52 -4.94 -10.96
C LEU A 235 -23.86 -5.60 -11.27
N ALA A 236 -24.76 -4.90 -11.95
CA ALA A 236 -26.04 -5.44 -12.37
C ALA A 236 -25.72 -6.77 -13.06
N GLY A 237 -26.07 -7.88 -12.40
CA GLY A 237 -25.76 -9.20 -12.93
C GLY A 237 -26.34 -9.25 -14.33
N LYS A 238 -25.54 -9.67 -15.32
CA LYS A 238 -26.10 -10.09 -16.61
C LYS A 238 -27.22 -11.06 -16.27
N GLY A 239 -28.46 -10.61 -16.46
CA GLY A 239 -29.63 -11.28 -15.95
C GLY A 239 -29.61 -12.72 -16.44
N LYS A 240 -29.68 -13.67 -15.50
CA LYS A 240 -30.35 -14.92 -15.81
C LYS A 240 -31.79 -14.51 -16.09
N THR A 241 -32.18 -14.54 -17.35
CA THR A 241 -33.56 -14.58 -17.79
C THR A 241 -34.21 -15.80 -17.12
N ALA A 242 -34.78 -15.58 -15.94
CA ALA A 242 -35.70 -16.53 -15.34
C ALA A 242 -36.93 -16.59 -16.25
N SER A 243 -36.94 -17.59 -17.14
CA SER A 243 -38.13 -17.97 -17.87
C SER A 243 -39.11 -18.51 -16.82
N LEU A 244 -40.25 -17.84 -16.68
CA LEU A 244 -41.40 -18.42 -15.97
C LEU A 244 -41.99 -19.53 -16.84
N PRO A 245 -42.21 -20.75 -16.31
CA PRO A 245 -43.06 -21.73 -16.98
C PRO A 245 -44.53 -21.27 -16.89
N GLN A 246 -45.24 -21.45 -18.01
CA GLN A 246 -46.69 -21.30 -18.13
C GLN A 246 -47.42 -22.41 -17.38
#